data_AF-A0A1V5B9W2-F1
#
_entry.id   AF-A0A1V5B9W2-F1
#
_cell.length_a   1.000
_cell.length_b   1.000
_cell.length_c   1.000
_cell.angle_alpha   90.00
_cell.angle_beta   90.00
_cell.angle_gamma   90.00
#
_symmetry.space_group_name_H-M   'P 1'
#
loop_
_entity.id
_entity.type
_entity.pdbx_description
1 polymer ?
#
loop_
_entity_poly.entity_id
_entity_poly.type
_entity_poly.pdbx_seq_one_letter_code
_entity_poly.pdbx_strand_id
1 'polypeptide(L)'
;MVVFASRHEAKAGLPWMGGHFTGMLEDGHCELSAASPCGLRSFLHNVSLPGFAVSAEATHHGPVELKTPCFFAEIGSTLMEWQDRQAADTVARAILTLECREKPVFLGFGGGHYMARQTELIFEADVAFGHLFSNYQMAGLNRDVVEEAISKSNASYAYLDRKSLRSGERKRIEGILAEVDLPVLRSREIRAKFPLQKEDHGIN
;
A
#
# COMPACT_ATOMS: atom_id res chain seq x y z
N MET A 1 1.19 -8.11 -14.63
CA MET A 1 1.36 -6.91 -13.79
C MET A 1 2.24 -5.90 -14.53
N VAL A 2 2.06 -4.61 -14.28
CA VAL A 2 2.97 -3.53 -14.70
C VAL A 2 3.65 -2.94 -13.45
N VAL A 3 4.95 -2.66 -13.53
CA VAL A 3 5.69 -1.96 -12.46
C VAL A 3 6.22 -0.65 -13.03
N PHE A 4 5.81 0.47 -12.45
CA PHE A 4 6.30 1.79 -12.84
C PHE A 4 7.52 2.13 -12.00
N ALA A 5 8.71 2.03 -12.59
CA ALA A 5 9.93 2.55 -11.97
C ALA A 5 9.91 4.08 -12.08
N SER A 6 9.82 4.77 -10.95
CA SER A 6 9.55 6.21 -10.89
C SER A 6 10.35 6.90 -9.78
N ARG A 7 10.29 8.22 -9.76
CA ARG A 7 10.84 9.04 -8.68
C ARG A 7 9.72 9.48 -7.73
N HIS A 8 10.03 9.53 -6.45
CA HIS A 8 9.21 10.20 -5.45
C HIS A 8 9.79 11.58 -5.13
N GLU A 9 8.95 12.60 -5.05
CA GLU A 9 9.35 13.97 -4.67
C GLU A 9 8.62 14.41 -3.39
N ALA A 10 9.39 14.72 -2.35
CA ALA A 10 8.84 15.20 -1.09
C ALA A 10 9.64 16.37 -0.52
N LYS A 11 8.95 17.41 -0.05
CA LYS A 11 9.56 18.61 0.55
C LYS A 11 10.44 18.32 1.76
N ALA A 12 10.18 17.22 2.47
CA ALA A 12 10.98 16.81 3.62
C ALA A 12 12.41 16.37 3.22
N GLY A 13 12.62 16.01 1.95
CA GLY A 13 13.95 15.64 1.43
C GLY A 13 14.59 14.43 2.10
N LEU A 14 13.78 13.51 2.62
CA LEU A 14 14.29 12.32 3.31
C LEU A 14 14.58 11.20 2.30
N PRO A 15 15.72 10.49 2.41
CA PRO A 15 15.98 9.31 1.59
C PRO A 15 14.97 8.22 1.87
N TRP A 16 14.28 7.78 0.82
CA TRP A 16 13.15 6.87 0.92
C TRP A 16 13.06 5.98 -0.31
N MET A 17 12.60 4.75 -0.12
CA MET A 17 12.23 3.83 -1.18
C MET A 17 10.89 3.20 -0.86
N GLY A 18 10.10 2.90 -1.87
CA GLY A 18 8.82 2.28 -1.61
C GLY A 18 7.92 2.30 -2.82
N GLY A 19 6.64 2.22 -2.56
CA GLY A 19 5.69 2.15 -3.64
C GLY A 19 4.25 2.31 -3.20
N HIS A 20 3.40 2.50 -4.19
CA HIS A 20 1.99 2.73 -3.97
C HIS A 20 1.16 2.37 -5.21
N PHE A 21 -0.16 2.47 -5.05
CA PHE A 21 -1.11 2.36 -6.15
C PHE A 21 -1.56 3.75 -6.59
N THR A 22 -2.01 3.88 -7.83
CA THR A 22 -2.53 5.16 -8.34
C THR A 22 -4.03 5.25 -8.17
N GLY A 23 -4.49 6.47 -7.88
CA GLY A 23 -5.89 6.80 -7.67
C GLY A 23 -6.06 8.30 -7.49
N MET A 24 -7.14 8.84 -8.04
CA MET A 24 -7.50 10.25 -7.91
C MET A 24 -8.79 10.36 -7.12
N LEU A 25 -8.76 11.10 -6.00
CA LEU A 25 -9.91 11.37 -5.15
C LEU A 25 -10.12 12.89 -5.13
N GLU A 26 -10.84 13.41 -6.12
CA GLU A 26 -11.10 14.84 -6.27
C GLU A 26 -12.60 15.09 -6.49
N ASP A 27 -13.15 16.07 -5.76
CA ASP A 27 -14.51 16.60 -5.98
C ASP A 27 -15.64 15.55 -6.11
N GLY A 28 -15.56 14.46 -5.36
CA GLY A 28 -16.57 13.38 -5.38
C GLY A 28 -16.42 12.39 -6.53
N HIS A 29 -15.42 12.57 -7.38
CA HIS A 29 -14.98 11.59 -8.37
C HIS A 29 -13.78 10.83 -7.81
N CYS A 30 -13.93 9.52 -7.75
CA CYS A 30 -12.82 8.63 -7.46
C CYS A 30 -12.62 7.71 -8.64
N GLU A 31 -11.37 7.59 -9.07
CA GLU A 31 -10.97 6.56 -10.02
C GLU A 31 -9.70 5.90 -9.51
N LEU A 32 -9.69 4.57 -9.52
CA LEU A 32 -8.60 3.76 -8.97
C LEU A 32 -8.03 2.83 -10.05
N SER A 33 -6.70 2.76 -10.14
CA SER A 33 -6.03 1.78 -10.99
C SER A 33 -6.25 0.35 -10.48
N ALA A 34 -6.12 -0.65 -11.35
CA ALA A 34 -6.04 -2.03 -10.88
C ALA A 34 -4.77 -2.21 -10.04
N ALA A 35 -4.91 -2.47 -8.74
CA ALA A 35 -3.79 -2.62 -7.83
C ALA A 35 -3.12 -3.98 -8.01
N SER A 36 -1.80 -4.04 -7.76
CA SER A 36 -1.09 -5.30 -7.56
C SER A 36 -0.61 -5.47 -6.10
N PRO A 37 -1.47 -5.93 -5.18
CA PRO A 37 -1.11 -6.14 -3.77
C PRO A 37 0.10 -7.04 -3.56
N CYS A 38 0.17 -8.17 -4.28
CA CYS A 38 1.30 -9.10 -4.16
C CYS A 38 2.60 -8.48 -4.68
N GLY A 39 2.51 -7.66 -5.73
CA GLY A 39 3.66 -6.98 -6.33
C GLY A 39 4.25 -5.96 -5.37
N LEU A 40 3.43 -5.05 -4.86
CA LEU A 40 3.88 -4.05 -3.89
C LEU A 40 4.41 -4.72 -2.62
N ARG A 41 3.73 -5.73 -2.10
CA ARG A 41 4.21 -6.49 -0.93
C ARG A 41 5.59 -7.09 -1.19
N SER A 42 5.75 -7.84 -2.29
CA SER A 42 7.04 -8.47 -2.61
C SER A 42 8.14 -7.43 -2.81
N PHE A 43 7.82 -6.31 -3.47
CA PHE A 43 8.78 -5.22 -3.66
C PHE A 43 9.28 -4.67 -2.32
N LEU A 44 8.37 -4.37 -1.38
CA LEU A 44 8.73 -3.81 -0.08
C LEU A 44 9.58 -4.77 0.77
N HIS A 45 9.37 -6.08 0.65
CA HIS A 45 10.23 -7.09 1.30
C HIS A 45 11.61 -7.19 0.65
N ASN A 46 11.72 -6.93 -0.66
CA ASN A 46 12.96 -7.07 -1.41
C ASN A 46 13.82 -5.80 -1.42
N VAL A 47 13.22 -4.62 -1.24
CA VAL A 47 13.93 -3.33 -1.31
C VAL A 47 14.43 -2.93 0.08
N SER A 48 15.74 -2.78 0.22
CA SER A 48 16.36 -2.29 1.44
C SER A 48 17.77 -1.76 1.15
N LEU A 49 18.03 -0.51 1.51
CA LEU A 49 19.35 0.11 1.43
C LEU A 49 19.62 0.89 2.72
N PRO A 50 20.75 0.69 3.41
CA PRO A 50 21.08 1.45 4.61
C PRO A 50 21.01 2.97 4.36
N GLY A 51 20.33 3.69 5.24
CA GLY A 51 20.11 5.13 5.11
C GLY A 51 18.81 5.52 4.41
N PHE A 52 18.11 4.57 3.77
CA PHE A 52 16.79 4.79 3.18
C PHE A 52 15.69 4.20 4.06
N ALA A 53 14.64 4.99 4.28
CA ALA A 53 13.41 4.46 4.85
C ALA A 53 12.65 3.64 3.79
N VAL A 54 11.95 2.58 4.22
CA VAL A 54 11.12 1.74 3.33
C VAL A 54 9.68 1.76 3.80
N SER A 55 8.75 2.13 2.93
CA SER A 55 7.32 2.04 3.24
C SER A 55 6.43 1.94 2.01
N ALA A 56 5.17 1.57 2.21
CA ALA A 56 4.13 1.89 1.24
C ALA A 56 3.78 3.39 1.32
N GLU A 57 3.14 3.92 0.28
CA GLU A 57 2.45 5.21 0.34
C GLU A 57 0.95 5.07 0.09
N ALA A 58 0.22 6.12 0.46
CA ALA A 58 -1.20 6.23 0.18
C ALA A 58 -1.45 6.16 -1.33
N THR A 59 -2.61 5.67 -1.72
CA THR A 59 -3.07 5.71 -3.11
C THR A 59 -3.20 7.15 -3.54
N HIS A 60 -2.51 7.58 -4.58
CA HIS A 60 -2.58 8.96 -5.06
C HIS A 60 -2.11 9.08 -6.52
N HIS A 61 -2.45 10.22 -7.13
CA HIS A 61 -2.19 10.60 -8.53
C HIS A 61 -2.62 9.56 -9.60
N GLY A 62 -2.52 9.94 -10.88
CA GLY A 62 -2.80 9.06 -12.02
C GLY A 62 -1.58 8.25 -12.48
N PRO A 63 -1.73 7.35 -13.45
CA PRO A 63 -2.94 7.04 -14.23
C PRO A 63 -3.92 6.14 -13.46
N VAL A 64 -5.21 6.22 -13.79
CA VAL A 64 -6.31 5.53 -13.08
C VAL A 64 -7.05 4.53 -13.99
N GLU A 65 -6.93 4.70 -15.30
CA GLU A 65 -7.52 3.91 -16.36
C GLU A 65 -6.87 2.53 -16.56
N LEU A 66 -5.84 2.20 -15.77
CA LEU A 66 -5.09 0.96 -15.88
C LEU A 66 -5.92 -0.24 -15.41
N LYS A 67 -6.19 -1.16 -16.34
CA LYS A 67 -6.89 -2.43 -16.08
C LYS A 67 -5.93 -3.57 -15.72
N THR A 68 -4.67 -3.48 -16.15
CA THR A 68 -3.64 -4.46 -15.78
C THR A 68 -3.14 -4.14 -14.37
N PRO A 69 -3.12 -5.10 -13.43
CA PRO A 69 -2.63 -4.87 -12.07
C PRO A 69 -1.26 -4.19 -12.07
N CYS A 70 -1.12 -3.09 -11.34
CA CYS A 70 0.08 -2.29 -11.31
C CYS A 70 0.41 -1.70 -9.94
N PHE A 71 1.65 -1.24 -9.79
CA PHE A 71 2.10 -0.40 -8.69
C PHE A 71 3.30 0.44 -9.14
N PHE A 72 3.59 1.51 -8.40
CA PHE A 72 4.79 2.33 -8.55
C PHE A 72 5.87 1.84 -7.60
N ALA A 73 7.10 1.72 -8.10
CA ALA A 73 8.30 1.37 -7.36
C ALA A 73 9.27 2.55 -7.47
N GLU A 74 9.54 3.21 -6.35
CA GLU A 74 10.07 4.57 -6.35
C GLU A 74 11.31 4.76 -5.49
N ILE A 75 12.09 5.76 -5.89
CA ILE A 75 13.22 6.31 -5.13
C ILE A 75 12.91 7.76 -4.83
N GLY A 76 12.99 8.13 -3.57
CA GLY A 76 12.77 9.47 -3.08
C GLY A 76 13.90 9.96 -2.18
N SER A 77 13.96 11.26 -1.89
CA SER A 77 12.91 12.24 -2.19
C SER A 77 13.39 13.42 -3.04
N THR A 78 14.67 13.45 -3.40
CA THR A 78 15.31 14.56 -4.11
C THR A 78 16.20 14.06 -5.24
N LEU A 79 16.73 15.00 -6.04
CA LEU A 79 17.70 14.70 -7.10
C LEU A 79 18.89 13.88 -6.62
N MET A 80 19.33 14.07 -5.36
CA MET A 80 20.44 13.32 -4.78
C MET A 80 20.14 11.82 -4.75
N GLU A 81 18.95 11.43 -4.29
CA GLU A 81 18.55 10.03 -4.25
C GLU A 81 18.19 9.49 -5.63
N TRP A 82 17.56 10.30 -6.49
CA TRP A 82 17.20 9.87 -7.85
C TRP A 82 18.42 9.54 -8.72
N GLN A 83 19.57 10.15 -8.43
CA GLN A 83 20.84 9.90 -9.13
C GLN A 83 21.73 8.86 -8.42
N ASP A 84 21.32 8.37 -7.25
CA ASP A 84 22.08 7.36 -6.51
C ASP A 84 22.00 6.00 -7.24
N ARG A 85 23.15 5.55 -7.75
CA ARG A 85 23.26 4.29 -8.49
C ARG A 85 23.01 3.07 -7.61
N GLN A 86 23.33 3.12 -6.32
CA GLN A 86 23.06 2.01 -5.40
C GLN A 86 21.55 1.93 -5.12
N ALA A 87 20.89 3.07 -4.99
CA ALA A 87 19.44 3.13 -4.87
C ALA A 87 18.75 2.54 -6.11
N ALA A 88 19.18 2.96 -7.30
CA ALA A 88 18.68 2.44 -8.57
C ALA A 88 18.91 0.93 -8.75
N ASP A 89 20.11 0.41 -8.44
CA ASP A 89 20.40 -1.03 -8.51
C ASP A 89 19.56 -1.83 -7.50
N THR A 90 19.37 -1.30 -6.29
CA THR A 90 18.55 -1.94 -5.24
C THR A 90 17.09 -2.06 -5.70
N VAL A 91 16.50 -0.97 -6.20
CA VAL A 91 15.12 -0.98 -6.72
C VAL A 91 15.00 -1.90 -7.93
N ALA A 92 15.95 -1.85 -8.88
CA ALA A 92 15.94 -2.71 -10.06
C ALA A 92 15.98 -4.20 -9.68
N ARG A 93 16.84 -4.59 -8.73
CA ARG A 93 16.88 -5.96 -8.20
C ARG A 93 15.56 -6.36 -7.56
N ALA A 94 15.00 -5.50 -6.70
CA ALA A 94 13.74 -5.77 -6.02
C ALA A 94 12.57 -5.98 -7.00
N ILE A 95 12.57 -5.26 -8.13
CA ILE A 95 11.60 -5.46 -9.23
C ILE A 95 11.84 -6.77 -9.99
N LEU A 96 13.10 -7.13 -10.25
CA LEU A 96 13.44 -8.36 -10.97
C LEU A 96 13.20 -9.63 -10.15
N THR A 97 13.19 -9.53 -8.81
CA THR A 97 12.99 -10.66 -7.89
C THR A 97 11.57 -10.70 -7.29
N LEU A 98 10.59 -10.05 -7.92
CA LEU A 98 9.22 -10.08 -7.43
C LEU A 98 8.64 -11.49 -7.43
N GLU A 99 8.14 -11.92 -6.27
CA GLU A 99 7.43 -13.17 -6.08
C GLU A 99 5.98 -12.91 -5.63
N CYS A 100 5.05 -13.06 -6.57
CA CYS A 100 3.63 -12.91 -6.28
C CYS A 100 3.03 -14.24 -5.81
N ARG A 101 2.82 -14.37 -4.50
CA ARG A 101 2.01 -15.44 -3.89
C ARG A 101 0.65 -14.89 -3.49
N GLU A 102 -0.40 -15.69 -3.67
CA GLU A 102 -1.75 -15.31 -3.21
C GLU A 102 -1.75 -15.16 -1.69
N LYS A 103 -2.32 -14.04 -1.22
CA LYS A 103 -2.44 -13.70 0.20
C LYS A 103 -3.77 -12.99 0.44
N PRO A 104 -4.30 -13.04 1.67
CA PRO A 104 -5.41 -12.18 2.07
C PRO A 104 -5.06 -10.71 1.80
N VAL A 105 -5.91 -10.04 1.02
CA VAL A 105 -5.73 -8.63 0.67
C VAL A 105 -6.59 -7.74 1.55
N PHE A 106 -5.98 -6.68 2.07
CA PHE A 106 -6.61 -5.67 2.90
C PHE A 106 -6.72 -4.35 2.15
N LEU A 107 -7.84 -3.64 2.35
CA LEU A 107 -7.87 -2.19 2.19
C LEU A 107 -7.35 -1.52 3.48
N GLY A 108 -6.59 -0.44 3.33
CA GLY A 108 -6.04 0.30 4.47
C GLY A 108 -6.63 1.70 4.60
N PHE A 109 -7.07 2.07 5.79
CA PHE A 109 -7.66 3.38 6.06
C PHE A 109 -7.01 4.07 7.25
N GLY A 110 -6.68 5.35 7.08
CA GLY A 110 -6.05 6.18 8.09
C GLY A 110 -4.52 6.06 8.10
N GLY A 111 -3.89 7.10 8.65
CA GLY A 111 -2.45 7.27 8.72
C GLY A 111 -2.01 8.53 8.00
N GLY A 112 -0.70 8.80 8.03
CA GLY A 112 -0.08 9.79 7.14
C GLY A 112 0.12 9.24 5.73
N HIS A 113 0.79 10.01 4.87
CA HIS A 113 1.06 9.62 3.49
C HIS A 113 1.88 8.32 3.37
N TYR A 114 2.87 8.11 4.24
CA TYR A 114 3.75 6.91 4.24
C TYR A 114 3.16 5.68 4.96
N MET A 115 1.86 5.65 5.24
CA MET A 115 1.09 4.46 5.68
C MET A 115 1.80 3.55 6.71
N ALA A 116 2.37 4.13 7.77
CA ALA A 116 3.31 3.43 8.66
C ALA A 116 2.76 2.14 9.28
N ARG A 117 1.49 2.12 9.74
CA ARG A 117 0.89 0.93 10.38
C ARG A 117 0.55 -0.19 9.39
N GLN A 118 0.20 0.18 8.17
CA GLN A 118 -0.06 -0.76 7.08
C GLN A 118 1.27 -1.36 6.61
N THR A 119 2.30 -0.53 6.49
CA THR A 119 3.68 -0.96 6.22
C THR A 119 4.17 -1.95 7.27
N GLU A 120 4.01 -1.66 8.57
CA GLU A 120 4.33 -2.62 9.65
C GLU A 120 3.60 -3.97 9.44
N LEU A 121 2.30 -3.95 9.12
CA LEU A 121 1.54 -5.17 8.88
C LEU A 121 1.98 -5.94 7.63
N ILE A 122 2.42 -5.24 6.58
CA ILE A 122 3.02 -5.86 5.38
C ILE A 122 4.27 -6.67 5.77
N PHE A 123 5.08 -6.15 6.70
CA PHE A 123 6.29 -6.83 7.17
C PHE A 123 6.05 -7.88 8.24
N GLU A 124 5.02 -7.72 9.07
CA GLU A 124 4.82 -8.54 10.28
C GLU A 124 3.72 -9.61 10.17
N ALA A 125 2.99 -9.68 9.05
CA ALA A 125 1.93 -10.65 8.84
C ALA A 125 1.93 -11.21 7.40
N ASP A 126 1.33 -12.38 7.22
CA ASP A 126 1.24 -13.05 5.92
C ASP A 126 0.07 -12.52 5.08
N VAL A 127 0.04 -11.20 4.88
CA VAL A 127 -1.05 -10.47 4.19
C VAL A 127 -0.46 -9.53 3.15
N ALA A 128 -1.33 -9.03 2.27
CA ALA A 128 -1.01 -7.94 1.35
C ALA A 128 -2.02 -6.80 1.52
N PHE A 129 -1.66 -5.60 1.04
CA PHE A 129 -2.57 -4.47 0.98
C PHE A 129 -2.80 -4.06 -0.47
N GLY A 130 -4.06 -3.80 -0.80
CA GLY A 130 -4.45 -3.05 -1.98
C GLY A 130 -4.51 -1.57 -1.67
N HIS A 131 -5.52 -0.87 -2.16
CA HIS A 131 -5.62 0.57 -1.97
C HIS A 131 -5.53 0.99 -0.49
N LEU A 132 -4.64 1.96 -0.28
CA LEU A 132 -4.36 2.61 1.00
C LEU A 132 -4.89 4.04 0.95
N PHE A 133 -5.64 4.45 1.95
CA PHE A 133 -6.21 5.80 2.04
C PHE A 133 -5.74 6.48 3.31
N SER A 134 -5.03 7.59 3.15
CA SER A 134 -4.52 8.39 4.27
C SER A 134 -5.63 9.20 4.95
N ASN A 135 -5.33 9.77 6.12
CA ASN A 135 -6.24 10.66 6.84
C ASN A 135 -6.80 11.81 5.97
N TYR A 136 -6.01 12.32 5.01
CA TYR A 136 -6.38 13.44 4.16
C TYR A 136 -7.47 13.08 3.14
N GLN A 137 -7.59 11.80 2.81
CA GLN A 137 -8.51 11.29 1.80
C GLN A 137 -9.85 10.84 2.37
N MET A 138 -9.94 10.70 3.70
CA MET A 138 -11.11 10.13 4.36
C MET A 138 -12.40 10.81 3.93
N ALA A 139 -12.44 12.14 3.93
CA ALA A 139 -13.63 12.91 3.59
C ALA A 139 -14.20 12.62 2.18
N GLY A 140 -13.34 12.22 1.23
CA GLY A 140 -13.75 11.88 -0.14
C GLY A 140 -14.22 10.44 -0.32
N LEU A 141 -14.05 9.57 0.69
CA LEU A 141 -14.47 8.18 0.59
C LEU A 141 -15.99 8.05 0.77
N ASN A 142 -16.66 7.39 -0.16
CA ASN A 142 -18.05 6.98 -0.04
C ASN A 142 -18.17 5.46 -0.33
N ARG A 143 -19.40 4.93 -0.34
CA ARG A 143 -19.66 3.52 -0.60
C ARG A 143 -19.10 3.07 -1.96
N ASP A 144 -19.40 3.79 -3.01
CA ASP A 144 -19.00 3.45 -4.38
C ASP A 144 -17.46 3.41 -4.52
N VAL A 145 -16.76 4.35 -3.87
CA VAL A 145 -15.29 4.35 -3.84
C VAL A 145 -14.74 3.10 -3.15
N VAL A 146 -15.35 2.69 -2.02
CA VAL A 146 -14.89 1.50 -1.30
C VAL A 146 -15.19 0.23 -2.11
N GLU A 147 -16.33 0.14 -2.79
CA GLU A 147 -16.66 -0.96 -3.69
C GLU A 147 -15.68 -1.05 -4.87
N GLU A 148 -15.33 0.10 -5.46
CA GLU A 148 -14.30 0.16 -6.50
C GLU A 148 -12.94 -0.31 -5.94
N ALA A 149 -12.54 0.19 -4.77
CA ALA A 149 -11.28 -0.20 -4.13
C ALA A 149 -11.21 -1.71 -3.84
N ILE A 150 -12.32 -2.30 -3.41
CA ILE A 150 -12.44 -3.76 -3.21
C ILE A 150 -12.18 -4.48 -4.54
N SER A 151 -12.89 -4.09 -5.60
CA SER A 151 -12.79 -4.71 -6.91
C SER A 151 -11.38 -4.57 -7.51
N LYS A 152 -10.82 -3.36 -7.49
CA LYS A 152 -9.49 -3.04 -8.03
C LYS A 152 -8.34 -3.67 -7.26
N SER A 153 -8.55 -4.01 -6.00
CA SER A 153 -7.56 -4.67 -5.15
C SER A 153 -7.76 -6.18 -5.01
N ASN A 154 -8.93 -6.71 -5.38
CA ASN A 154 -9.39 -8.02 -4.94
C ASN A 154 -9.33 -8.18 -3.40
N ALA A 155 -9.78 -7.15 -2.67
CA ALA A 155 -9.68 -7.11 -1.21
C ALA A 155 -10.73 -8.01 -0.54
N SER A 156 -10.33 -8.70 0.53
CA SER A 156 -11.22 -9.54 1.35
C SER A 156 -11.39 -9.03 2.78
N TYR A 157 -10.59 -8.03 3.18
CA TYR A 157 -10.61 -7.46 4.53
C TYR A 157 -10.32 -5.95 4.50
N ALA A 158 -10.58 -5.29 5.62
CA ALA A 158 -10.17 -3.91 5.86
C ALA A 158 -9.37 -3.79 7.16
N TYR A 159 -8.43 -2.84 7.18
CA TYR A 159 -7.69 -2.42 8.36
C TYR A 159 -7.81 -0.91 8.53
N LEU A 160 -8.15 -0.49 9.76
CA LEU A 160 -8.25 0.92 10.14
C LEU A 160 -7.15 1.26 11.16
N ASP A 161 -6.34 2.27 10.87
CA ASP A 161 -5.54 2.95 11.89
C ASP A 161 -6.47 3.83 12.75
N ARG A 162 -7.17 3.17 13.69
CA ARG A 162 -8.16 3.83 14.55
C ARG A 162 -7.59 4.97 15.39
N LYS A 163 -6.27 5.02 15.62
CA LYS A 163 -5.62 6.05 16.42
C LYS A 163 -5.36 7.31 15.60
N SER A 164 -5.16 7.17 14.28
CA SER A 164 -4.96 8.32 13.39
C SER A 164 -6.28 9.00 13.00
N LEU A 165 -7.40 8.26 13.02
CA LEU A 165 -8.70 8.73 12.54
C LEU A 165 -9.49 9.49 13.61
N ARG A 166 -10.15 10.57 13.19
CA ARG A 166 -11.17 11.25 14.01
C ARG A 166 -12.35 10.31 14.25
N SER A 167 -12.99 10.42 15.40
CA SER A 167 -14.08 9.53 15.81
C SER A 167 -15.26 9.50 14.82
N GLY A 168 -15.63 10.65 14.25
CA GLY A 168 -16.67 10.77 13.22
C GLY A 168 -16.31 10.02 11.94
N GLU A 169 -15.12 10.31 11.38
CA GLU A 169 -14.61 9.62 10.18
C GLU A 169 -14.51 8.12 10.40
N ARG A 170 -13.97 7.68 11.55
CA ARG A 170 -13.88 6.26 11.87
C ARG A 170 -15.25 5.58 11.83
N LYS A 171 -16.25 6.16 12.50
CA LYS A 171 -17.61 5.58 12.52
C LYS A 171 -18.23 5.54 11.13
N ARG A 172 -18.01 6.59 10.32
CA ARG A 172 -18.53 6.67 8.96
C ARG A 172 -17.92 5.59 8.07
N ILE A 173 -16.59 5.42 8.10
CA ILE A 173 -15.89 4.37 7.35
C ILE A 173 -16.28 2.97 7.86
N GLU A 174 -16.37 2.76 9.18
CA GLU A 174 -16.87 1.49 9.75
C GLU A 174 -18.29 1.17 9.27
N GLY A 175 -19.16 2.17 9.12
CA GLY A 175 -20.51 2.03 8.56
C GLY A 175 -20.49 1.60 7.09
N ILE A 176 -19.72 2.30 6.25
CA ILE A 176 -19.58 1.95 4.83
C ILE A 176 -19.05 0.53 4.67
N LEU A 177 -18.04 0.15 5.46
CA LEU A 177 -17.44 -1.19 5.40
C LEU A 177 -18.43 -2.29 5.81
N ALA A 178 -19.33 -2.00 6.73
CA ALA A 178 -20.41 -2.92 7.10
C ALA A 178 -21.46 -3.02 5.99
N GLU A 179 -21.80 -1.93 5.30
CA GLU A 179 -22.76 -1.92 4.17
C GLU A 179 -22.27 -2.73 2.97
N VAL A 180 -20.96 -2.80 2.75
CA VAL A 180 -20.32 -3.56 1.65
C VAL A 180 -19.81 -4.94 2.09
N ASP A 181 -20.16 -5.38 3.30
CA ASP A 181 -19.78 -6.67 3.89
C ASP A 181 -18.26 -6.94 3.90
N LEU A 182 -17.41 -5.90 4.05
CA LEU A 182 -15.96 -6.05 4.12
C LEU A 182 -15.48 -6.15 5.59
N PRO A 183 -15.03 -7.33 6.07
CA PRO A 183 -14.70 -7.51 7.48
C PRO A 183 -13.48 -6.68 7.91
N VAL A 184 -13.64 -5.94 9.01
CA VAL A 184 -12.56 -5.15 9.61
C VAL A 184 -11.81 -5.98 10.65
N LEU A 185 -10.49 -6.09 10.52
CA LEU A 185 -9.64 -6.73 11.53
C LEU A 185 -8.68 -5.72 12.18
N ARG A 186 -8.46 -5.87 13.49
CA ARG A 186 -7.45 -5.12 14.22
C ARG A 186 -6.07 -5.71 13.96
N SER A 187 -5.05 -4.88 14.15
CA SER A 187 -3.66 -5.27 13.92
C SER A 187 -3.23 -6.53 14.70
N ARG A 188 -3.74 -6.75 15.91
CA ARG A 188 -3.51 -7.98 16.69
C ARG A 188 -4.20 -9.20 16.08
N GLU A 189 -5.42 -9.03 15.57
CA GLU A 189 -6.20 -10.11 14.93
C GLU A 189 -5.57 -10.50 13.60
N ILE A 190 -5.07 -9.54 12.83
CA ILE A 190 -4.35 -9.79 11.57
C ILE A 190 -3.12 -10.65 11.84
N ARG A 191 -2.25 -10.26 12.78
CA ARG A 191 -1.05 -11.04 13.13
C ARG A 191 -1.36 -12.43 13.68
N ALA A 192 -2.45 -12.57 14.42
CA ALA A 192 -2.87 -13.85 14.97
C ALA A 192 -3.48 -14.78 13.92
N LYS A 193 -4.29 -14.24 13.00
CA LYS A 193 -5.00 -14.99 11.97
C LYS A 193 -4.11 -15.33 10.78
N PHE A 194 -3.18 -14.44 10.44
CA PHE A 194 -2.26 -14.54 9.32
C PHE A 194 -0.81 -14.33 9.79
N PRO A 195 -0.29 -15.23 10.65
CA PRO A 195 1.08 -15.13 11.12
C PRO A 195 2.06 -15.29 9.95
N LEU A 196 3.20 -14.60 10.00
CA LEU A 196 4.28 -14.86 9.04
C LEU A 196 4.66 -16.34 9.10
N GLN A 197 4.72 -16.97 7.93
CA GLN A 197 5.32 -18.28 7.83
C GLN A 197 6.82 -18.11 8.01
N LYS A 198 7.43 -18.91 8.90
CA LYS A 198 8.88 -19.05 8.89
C LYS A 198 9.22 -19.68 7.55
N GLU A 199 9.97 -18.98 6.71
CA GLU A 199 10.54 -19.59 5.53
C GLU A 199 11.45 -20.72 6.00
N ASP A 200 11.01 -21.96 5.81
CA ASP A 200 11.87 -23.13 5.90
C ASP A 200 12.97 -22.93 4.85
N HIS A 201 14.09 -22.37 5.29
CA HIS A 201 15.34 -22.43 4.55
C HIS A 201 15.79 -23.88 4.64
N GLY A 202 15.15 -24.73 3.83
CA GLY A 202 15.59 -26.08 3.56
C GLY A 202 16.94 -26.00 2.89
N ILE A 203 18.00 -25.99 3.71
CA ILE A 203 19.34 -26.31 3.26
C ILE A 203 19.29 -27.79 2.90
N ASN A 204 19.22 -28.07 1.60
CA ASN A 204 19.68 -29.32 1.00
C ASN A 204 20.90 -29.00 0.14
#